data_AF-A0A2H0WA00-F1
#
_entry.id   AF-A0A2H0WA00-F1
#
_cell.length_a   1.000
_cell.length_b   1.000
_cell.length_c   1.000
_cell.angle_alpha   90.00
_cell.angle_beta   90.00
_cell.angle_gamma   90.00
#
_symmetry.space_group_name_H-M   'P 1'
#
loop_
_entity.id
_entity.type
_entity.pdbx_description
1 polymer ?
#
loop_
_entity_poly.entity_id
_entity_poly.type
_entity_poly.pdbx_seq_one_letter_code
_entity_poly.pdbx_strand_id
1 'polypeptide(L)'
;MRLENKTLAEISEYLTNQNYHRAYGVGKIKHKLFEMNVKRLSEMFKDTFYAGVMQYGQGKHIANLVEVYDYVPLVTVEEFLSVNKLSDITKVFKSKIRGTRLGATKADFLRGKIICGHCNQVMSSGLTSKDTKDGKKWYYNYRCDTKSCTPIKQKSGRAVHQNVRASVVLDFVYAFLEKHSFASKEVYSHYVAEMKKVSKEKKKELDSLLRSLQAQKRNADNRIKDIKNLILEEKESEFRTIFKKDLLVKDKELKEIEGKIVKTKQALKANETAVYKYSEFVELFQQLPDVLRKTKTMQGKDEIVSKIFLNFTLKDKKVASYQLNKPFKDFMDKGFVLYGRGREN
;
A
#
# COMPACT_ATOMS: atom_id res chain seq x y z
N MET A 1 -9.37 8.33 -6.07
CA MET A 1 -8.99 7.29 -5.06
C MET A 1 -7.75 6.46 -5.43
N ARG A 2 -7.73 5.65 -6.50
CA ARG A 2 -6.56 4.78 -6.76
C ARG A 2 -5.30 5.56 -7.17
N LEU A 3 -5.48 6.66 -7.92
CA LEU A 3 -4.44 7.65 -8.23
C LEU A 3 -3.91 8.37 -6.98
N GLU A 4 -4.73 8.48 -5.92
CA GLU A 4 -4.34 9.01 -4.60
C GLU A 4 -3.70 7.94 -3.70
N ASN A 5 -3.22 6.83 -4.28
CA ASN A 5 -2.59 5.71 -3.58
C ASN A 5 -3.46 4.94 -2.57
N LYS A 6 -4.77 5.17 -2.51
CA LYS A 6 -5.69 4.36 -1.68
C LYS A 6 -5.66 2.89 -2.12
N THR A 7 -5.63 1.97 -1.17
CA THR A 7 -5.63 0.52 -1.39
C THR A 7 -6.99 0.03 -1.91
N LEU A 8 -7.02 -1.16 -2.52
CA LEU A 8 -8.28 -1.75 -2.99
C LEU A 8 -9.24 -2.07 -1.84
N ALA A 9 -8.71 -2.35 -0.64
CA ALA A 9 -9.52 -2.56 0.56
C ALA A 9 -10.22 -1.26 0.98
N GLU A 10 -9.48 -0.14 1.04
CA GLU A 10 -10.06 1.19 1.34
C GLU A 10 -11.10 1.61 0.31
N ILE A 11 -10.87 1.33 -0.98
CA ILE A 11 -11.84 1.61 -2.05
C ILE A 11 -13.08 0.73 -1.91
N SER A 12 -12.91 -0.57 -1.60
CA SER A 12 -14.02 -1.51 -1.37
C SER A 12 -14.88 -1.10 -0.18
N GLU A 13 -14.25 -0.72 0.92
CA GLU A 13 -14.93 -0.24 2.12
C GLU A 13 -15.67 1.07 1.84
N TYR A 14 -15.04 2.02 1.14
CA TYR A 14 -15.68 3.27 0.74
C TYR A 14 -16.93 3.03 -0.11
N LEU A 15 -16.83 2.22 -1.18
CA LEU A 15 -17.96 1.96 -2.08
C LEU A 15 -19.11 1.20 -1.39
N THR A 16 -18.77 0.31 -0.45
CA THR A 16 -19.77 -0.37 0.38
C THR A 16 -20.47 0.61 1.32
N ASN A 17 -19.70 1.49 1.99
CA ASN A 17 -20.24 2.49 2.91
C ASN A 17 -21.10 3.57 2.21
N GLN A 18 -20.89 3.80 0.90
CA GLN A 18 -21.69 4.72 0.10
C GLN A 18 -22.97 4.07 -0.49
N ASN A 19 -23.31 2.83 -0.08
CA ASN A 19 -24.46 2.08 -0.59
C ASN A 19 -24.50 2.02 -2.12
N TYR A 20 -23.43 1.54 -2.75
CA TYR A 20 -23.41 1.36 -4.20
C TYR A 20 -24.46 0.32 -4.65
N HIS A 21 -25.34 0.69 -5.56
CA HIS A 21 -26.41 -0.17 -6.10
C HIS A 21 -26.19 -0.45 -7.59
N ARG A 22 -26.52 -1.66 -8.03
CA ARG A 22 -26.57 -2.03 -9.44
C ARG A 22 -28.02 -2.22 -9.89
N ALA A 23 -28.33 -1.67 -11.06
CA ALA A 23 -29.61 -1.86 -11.74
C ALA A 23 -29.65 -3.27 -12.39
N TYR A 24 -30.76 -3.97 -12.21
CA TYR A 24 -31.02 -5.28 -12.81
C TYR A 24 -32.34 -5.28 -13.59
N GLY A 25 -32.30 -5.89 -14.78
CA GLY A 25 -33.46 -6.09 -15.67
C GLY A 25 -33.54 -5.08 -16.82
N VAL A 26 -34.31 -5.42 -17.85
CA VAL A 26 -34.74 -4.53 -18.93
C VAL A 26 -36.24 -4.28 -18.72
N GLY A 27 -36.68 -3.02 -18.68
CA GLY A 27 -38.07 -2.65 -18.35
C GLY A 27 -38.25 -2.30 -16.87
N LYS A 28 -38.68 -3.25 -16.02
CA LYS A 28 -38.84 -3.03 -14.57
C LYS A 28 -37.49 -3.08 -13.84
N ILE A 29 -36.73 -1.99 -13.91
CA ILE A 29 -35.41 -1.87 -13.29
C ILE A 29 -35.52 -2.03 -11.76
N LYS A 30 -34.85 -3.04 -11.21
CA LYS A 30 -34.70 -3.21 -9.75
C LYS A 30 -33.27 -2.85 -9.36
N HIS A 31 -33.12 -1.94 -8.39
CA HIS A 31 -31.82 -1.63 -7.81
C HIS A 31 -31.53 -2.58 -6.65
N LYS A 32 -30.42 -3.31 -6.71
CA LYS A 32 -29.93 -4.15 -5.62
C LYS A 32 -28.58 -3.64 -5.15
N LEU A 33 -28.35 -3.70 -3.84
CA LEU A 33 -27.06 -3.37 -3.26
C LEU A 33 -25.99 -4.28 -3.88
N PHE A 34 -24.92 -3.69 -4.39
CA PHE A 34 -23.89 -4.41 -5.12
C PHE A 34 -22.57 -4.31 -4.39
N GLU A 35 -22.16 -5.43 -3.79
CA GLU A 35 -20.93 -5.50 -3.02
C GLU A 35 -19.70 -5.44 -3.95
N MET A 36 -19.00 -4.31 -3.89
CA MET A 36 -17.78 -4.09 -4.67
C MET A 36 -16.57 -4.61 -3.90
N ASN A 37 -16.35 -5.93 -3.94
CA ASN A 37 -15.24 -6.56 -3.24
C ASN A 37 -13.87 -6.32 -3.90
N VAL A 38 -12.79 -6.53 -3.13
CA VAL A 38 -11.40 -6.33 -3.57
C VAL A 38 -11.06 -7.09 -4.85
N LYS A 39 -11.61 -8.30 -5.03
CA LYS A 39 -11.36 -9.11 -6.23
C LYS A 39 -11.93 -8.43 -7.48
N ARG A 40 -13.20 -8.00 -7.43
CA ARG A 40 -13.86 -7.28 -8.54
C ARG A 40 -13.13 -5.99 -8.87
N LEU A 41 -12.77 -5.21 -7.85
CA LEU A 41 -11.97 -4.00 -8.06
C LEU A 41 -10.63 -4.32 -8.73
N SER A 42 -9.94 -5.37 -8.29
CA SER A 42 -8.69 -5.78 -8.93
C SER A 42 -8.88 -6.19 -10.39
N GLU A 43 -10.00 -6.79 -10.75
CA GLU A 43 -10.31 -7.16 -12.14
C GLU A 43 -10.60 -5.91 -12.97
N MET A 44 -11.43 -5.00 -12.46
CA MET A 44 -11.77 -3.73 -13.12
C MET A 44 -10.53 -2.85 -13.35
N PHE A 45 -9.67 -2.66 -12.35
CA PHE A 45 -8.48 -1.82 -12.49
C PHE A 45 -7.45 -2.37 -13.48
N LYS A 46 -7.52 -3.66 -13.82
CA LYS A 46 -6.63 -4.31 -14.80
C LYS A 46 -7.23 -4.35 -16.20
N ASP A 47 -8.50 -4.00 -16.35
CA ASP A 47 -9.19 -4.06 -17.62
C ASP A 47 -8.80 -2.86 -18.49
N THR A 48 -8.07 -3.15 -19.58
CA THR A 48 -7.57 -2.12 -20.49
C THR A 48 -8.69 -1.50 -21.33
N PHE A 49 -9.88 -2.11 -21.36
CA PHE A 49 -11.04 -1.56 -22.03
C PHE A 49 -11.38 -0.15 -21.52
N TYR A 50 -11.25 0.09 -20.21
CA TYR A 50 -11.48 1.42 -19.63
C TYR A 50 -10.51 2.48 -20.14
N ALA A 51 -9.33 2.09 -20.61
CA ALA A 51 -8.32 2.95 -21.21
C ALA A 51 -8.41 2.98 -22.76
N GLY A 52 -9.44 2.40 -23.36
CA GLY A 52 -9.62 2.35 -24.81
C GLY A 52 -8.70 1.38 -25.53
N VAL A 53 -8.14 0.37 -24.84
CA VAL A 53 -7.26 -0.63 -25.45
C VAL A 53 -7.83 -2.03 -25.27
N MET A 54 -7.99 -2.77 -26.37
CA MET A 54 -8.55 -4.12 -26.35
C MET A 54 -7.59 -5.13 -26.98
N GLN A 55 -7.42 -6.27 -26.32
CA GLN A 55 -6.75 -7.43 -26.88
C GLN A 55 -7.78 -8.42 -27.42
N TYR A 56 -7.66 -8.80 -28.68
CA TYR A 56 -8.57 -9.76 -29.34
C TYR A 56 -7.78 -10.80 -30.16
N GLY A 57 -8.41 -11.93 -30.46
CA GLY A 57 -7.84 -13.03 -31.23
C GLY A 57 -6.62 -13.69 -30.56
N GLN A 58 -6.82 -14.74 -29.75
CA GLN A 58 -5.78 -15.53 -29.06
C GLN A 58 -4.57 -14.73 -28.50
N GLY A 59 -4.79 -13.46 -28.16
CA GLY A 59 -3.78 -12.57 -27.59
C GLY A 59 -2.75 -11.97 -28.54
N LYS A 60 -2.93 -12.06 -29.87
CA LYS A 60 -1.94 -11.54 -30.84
C LYS A 60 -2.21 -10.12 -31.34
N HIS A 61 -3.44 -9.63 -31.22
CA HIS A 61 -3.83 -8.32 -31.73
C HIS A 61 -4.25 -7.39 -30.60
N ILE A 62 -3.63 -6.21 -30.55
CA ILE A 62 -3.98 -5.11 -29.65
C ILE A 62 -4.56 -4.01 -30.54
N ALA A 63 -5.79 -3.61 -30.28
CA ALA A 63 -6.44 -2.48 -30.95
C ALA A 63 -6.55 -1.28 -30.01
N ASN A 64 -6.27 -0.10 -30.54
CA ASN A 64 -6.68 1.17 -29.95
C ASN A 64 -8.13 1.44 -30.36
N LEU A 65 -9.07 1.29 -29.42
CA LEU A 65 -10.50 1.49 -29.67
C LEU A 65 -10.84 2.93 -30.02
N VAL A 66 -10.02 3.90 -29.62
CA VAL A 66 -10.21 5.32 -29.95
C VAL A 66 -9.88 5.60 -31.42
N GLU A 67 -8.97 4.82 -32.01
CA GLU A 67 -8.61 4.94 -33.43
C GLU A 67 -9.55 4.16 -34.34
N VAL A 68 -10.05 3.02 -33.86
CA VAL A 68 -10.87 2.09 -34.67
C VAL A 68 -12.37 2.40 -34.55
N TYR A 69 -12.80 3.01 -33.46
CA TYR A 69 -14.18 3.37 -33.16
C TYR A 69 -14.25 4.76 -32.53
N ASP A 70 -15.43 5.37 -32.52
CA ASP A 70 -15.71 6.59 -31.73
C ASP A 70 -15.81 6.27 -30.21
N TYR A 71 -14.85 5.50 -29.70
CA TYR A 71 -14.84 5.05 -28.32
C TYR A 71 -14.29 6.15 -27.41
N VAL A 72 -15.08 6.53 -26.40
CA VAL A 72 -14.65 7.48 -25.36
C VAL A 72 -14.13 6.69 -24.16
N PRO A 73 -12.81 6.72 -23.88
CA PRO A 73 -12.24 5.99 -22.76
C PRO A 73 -12.65 6.62 -21.42
N LEU A 74 -12.81 5.78 -20.40
CA LEU A 74 -13.21 6.21 -19.06
C LEU A 74 -12.03 6.81 -18.28
N VAL A 75 -10.80 6.39 -18.61
CA VAL A 75 -9.54 6.91 -18.09
C VAL A 75 -8.53 7.03 -19.21
N THR A 76 -7.58 7.94 -19.07
CA THR A 76 -6.45 8.03 -20.02
C THR A 76 -5.52 6.83 -19.88
N VAL A 77 -4.71 6.57 -20.92
CA VAL A 77 -3.70 5.51 -20.89
C VAL A 77 -2.67 5.80 -19.80
N GLU A 78 -2.28 7.07 -19.63
CA GLU A 78 -1.33 7.52 -18.60
C GLU A 78 -1.85 7.26 -17.18
N GLU A 79 -3.12 7.57 -16.91
CA GLU A 79 -3.75 7.28 -15.63
C GLU A 79 -3.83 5.78 -15.37
N PHE A 80 -4.20 5.00 -16.39
CA PHE A 80 -4.25 3.55 -16.28
C PHE A 80 -2.87 2.94 -15.96
N LEU A 81 -1.82 3.41 -16.65
CA LEU A 81 -0.43 2.99 -16.41
C LEU A 81 0.04 3.38 -15.02
N SER A 82 -0.27 4.59 -14.57
CA SER A 82 0.05 5.09 -13.23
C SER A 82 -0.60 4.24 -12.14
N VAL A 83 -1.92 4.00 -12.26
CA VAL A 83 -2.69 3.16 -11.33
C VAL A 83 -2.13 1.74 -11.21
N ASN A 84 -1.75 1.16 -12.35
CA ASN A 84 -1.23 -0.21 -12.41
C ASN A 84 0.29 -0.31 -12.21
N LYS A 85 0.98 0.82 -12.05
CA LYS A 85 2.45 0.92 -11.94
C LYS A 85 3.16 0.22 -13.10
N LEU A 86 2.64 0.41 -14.31
CA LEU A 86 3.19 -0.14 -15.55
C LEU A 86 3.91 0.95 -16.33
N SER A 87 4.99 0.59 -17.02
CA SER A 87 5.68 1.52 -17.92
C SER A 87 5.12 1.50 -19.34
N ASP A 88 4.29 0.52 -19.68
CA ASP A 88 3.78 0.25 -21.02
C ASP A 88 2.53 -0.65 -20.92
N ILE A 89 1.49 -0.37 -21.72
CA ILE A 89 0.21 -1.07 -21.68
C ILE A 89 0.31 -2.52 -22.18
N THR A 90 1.27 -2.82 -23.06
CA THR A 90 1.57 -4.17 -23.54
C THR A 90 2.03 -5.10 -22.42
N LYS A 91 2.52 -4.55 -21.30
CA LYS A 91 2.88 -5.34 -20.12
C LYS A 91 1.67 -5.96 -19.43
N VAL A 92 0.47 -5.37 -19.55
CA VAL A 92 -0.76 -5.98 -19.04
C VAL A 92 -0.96 -7.36 -19.68
N PHE A 93 -0.83 -7.41 -21.01
CA PHE A 93 -1.09 -8.59 -21.84
C PHE A 93 0.03 -9.63 -21.80
N LYS A 94 1.28 -9.20 -21.63
CA LYS A 94 2.43 -10.11 -21.43
C LYS A 94 2.43 -10.76 -20.05
N SER A 95 1.67 -10.19 -19.12
CA SER A 95 1.68 -10.64 -17.76
C SER A 95 0.70 -11.78 -17.53
N LYS A 96 1.25 -12.98 -17.34
CA LYS A 96 0.73 -13.87 -16.31
C LYS A 96 1.02 -13.24 -14.93
N ILE A 97 0.55 -12.01 -14.65
CA ILE A 97 0.35 -11.56 -13.25
C ILE A 97 -0.86 -12.35 -12.75
N ARG A 98 -0.66 -13.67 -12.59
CA ARG A 98 -1.30 -14.38 -11.49
C ARG A 98 -0.82 -13.62 -10.28
N GLY A 99 -1.70 -12.81 -9.70
CA GLY A 99 -1.50 -12.40 -8.31
C GLY A 99 -1.24 -13.69 -7.56
N THR A 100 0.01 -13.93 -7.18
CA THR A 100 0.35 -14.91 -6.17
C THR A 100 -0.62 -14.62 -5.04
N ARG A 101 -1.44 -15.62 -4.65
CA ARG A 101 -2.36 -15.52 -3.51
C ARG A 101 -1.66 -14.71 -2.40
N LEU A 102 -2.37 -13.80 -1.75
CA LEU A 102 -1.89 -13.18 -0.50
C LEU A 102 -1.35 -14.32 0.40
N GLY A 103 -0.04 -14.28 0.70
CA GLY A 103 0.66 -15.33 1.46
C GLY A 103 1.41 -16.41 0.65
N ALA A 104 1.36 -16.43 -0.69
CA ALA A 104 2.10 -17.39 -1.51
C ALA A 104 3.56 -16.99 -1.77
N THR A 105 3.87 -15.69 -1.75
CA THR A 105 5.24 -15.20 -1.89
C THR A 105 5.94 -15.29 -0.55
N LYS A 106 6.62 -16.41 -0.29
CA LYS A 106 7.43 -16.61 0.93
C LYS A 106 8.63 -15.64 1.03
N ALA A 107 8.86 -14.82 0.00
CA ALA A 107 10.12 -14.13 -0.22
C ALA A 107 9.98 -12.83 -1.04
N ASP A 108 9.61 -11.71 -0.42
CA ASP A 108 9.31 -10.45 -1.14
C ASP A 108 10.21 -9.25 -0.78
N PHE A 109 11.36 -9.49 -0.14
CA PHE A 109 12.27 -8.43 0.28
C PHE A 109 12.99 -7.74 -0.90
N LEU A 110 12.81 -6.43 -1.01
CA LEU A 110 13.32 -5.52 -2.04
C LEU A 110 13.04 -6.01 -3.47
N ARG A 111 11.91 -6.71 -3.66
CA ARG A 111 11.51 -7.17 -4.98
C ARG A 111 11.29 -5.98 -5.91
N GLY A 112 11.90 -6.02 -7.09
CA GLY A 112 11.84 -4.92 -8.04
C GLY A 112 12.77 -3.74 -7.76
N LYS A 113 13.49 -3.75 -6.62
CA LYS A 113 14.38 -2.66 -6.18
C LYS A 113 15.87 -2.99 -6.31
N ILE A 114 16.21 -4.21 -6.71
CA ILE A 114 17.60 -4.64 -6.89
C ILE A 114 17.96 -4.66 -8.37
N ILE A 115 19.05 -3.97 -8.73
CA ILE A 115 19.53 -3.81 -10.10
C ILE A 115 20.87 -4.53 -10.25
N CYS A 116 21.06 -5.25 -11.36
CA CYS A 116 22.35 -5.85 -11.68
C CYS A 116 23.29 -4.81 -12.31
N GLY A 117 24.44 -4.56 -11.71
CA GLY A 117 25.43 -3.60 -12.19
C GLY A 117 26.21 -4.01 -13.45
N HIS A 118 25.93 -5.18 -14.04
CA HIS A 118 26.49 -5.60 -15.32
C HIS A 118 25.54 -5.30 -16.51
N CYS A 119 24.23 -5.47 -16.33
CA CYS A 119 23.25 -5.28 -17.41
C CYS A 119 22.17 -4.21 -17.12
N ASN A 120 22.21 -3.59 -15.93
CA ASN A 120 21.24 -2.62 -15.43
C ASN A 120 19.78 -3.10 -15.42
N GLN A 121 19.55 -4.41 -15.51
CA GLN A 121 18.23 -5.01 -15.38
C GLN A 121 17.91 -5.34 -13.92
N VAL A 122 16.62 -5.31 -13.60
CA VAL A 122 16.10 -5.71 -12.29
C VAL A 122 16.38 -7.19 -12.04
N MET A 123 16.93 -7.50 -10.86
CA MET A 123 17.21 -8.86 -10.42
C MET A 123 15.96 -9.52 -9.85
N SER A 124 15.81 -10.82 -10.08
CA SER A 124 14.77 -11.62 -9.42
C SER A 124 15.21 -11.96 -8.00
N SER A 125 14.25 -12.14 -7.11
CA SER A 125 14.49 -12.62 -5.76
C SER A 125 13.92 -14.02 -5.54
N GLY A 126 14.60 -14.83 -4.73
CA GLY A 126 14.15 -16.19 -4.46
C GLY A 126 14.88 -16.90 -3.35
N LEU A 127 14.23 -17.92 -2.80
CA LEU A 127 14.82 -18.83 -1.82
C LEU A 127 15.53 -19.97 -2.52
N THR A 128 16.77 -20.23 -2.12
CA THR A 128 17.52 -21.42 -2.50
C THR A 128 17.81 -22.22 -1.25
N SER A 129 17.68 -23.54 -1.30
CA SER A 129 18.05 -24.41 -0.19
C SER A 129 19.42 -25.06 -0.42
N LYS A 130 20.12 -25.35 0.66
CA LYS A 130 21.30 -26.21 0.69
C LYS A 130 21.12 -27.23 1.80
N ASP A 131 21.33 -28.50 1.48
CA ASP A 131 21.32 -29.55 2.49
C ASP A 131 22.61 -29.46 3.32
N THR A 132 22.44 -29.51 4.64
CA THR A 132 23.53 -29.47 5.63
C THR A 132 23.38 -30.67 6.57
N LYS A 133 24.43 -30.96 7.36
CA LYS A 133 24.39 -32.06 8.34
C LYS A 133 23.24 -31.91 9.33
N ASP A 134 22.87 -30.67 9.67
CA ASP A 134 21.81 -30.32 10.62
C ASP A 134 20.44 -30.07 9.95
N GLY A 135 20.28 -30.48 8.67
CA GLY A 135 19.06 -30.33 7.90
C GLY A 135 19.15 -29.29 6.77
N LYS A 136 17.99 -28.85 6.26
CA LYS A 136 17.91 -27.97 5.07
C LYS A 136 18.01 -26.50 5.46
N LYS A 137 19.08 -25.82 5.02
CA LYS A 137 19.27 -24.38 5.23
C LYS A 137 18.80 -23.58 4.01
N TRP A 138 17.97 -22.57 4.25
CA TRP A 138 17.44 -21.70 3.21
C TRP A 138 18.20 -20.37 3.15
N TYR A 139 18.46 -19.90 1.92
CA TYR A 139 19.11 -18.64 1.64
C TYR A 139 18.24 -17.80 0.72
N TYR A 140 18.07 -16.53 1.07
CA TYR A 140 17.43 -15.55 0.21
C TYR A 140 18.46 -14.89 -0.69
N ASN A 141 18.24 -14.93 -2.00
CA ASN A 141 19.17 -14.41 -2.98
C ASN A 141 18.50 -13.51 -4.02
N TYR A 142 19.28 -12.57 -4.54
CA TYR A 142 19.00 -11.81 -5.74
C TYR A 142 19.79 -12.40 -6.91
N ARG A 143 19.12 -12.74 -8.01
CA ARG A 143 19.70 -13.35 -9.20
C ARG A 143 19.42 -12.51 -10.44
N CYS A 144 20.43 -12.35 -11.27
CA CYS A 144 20.24 -11.81 -12.61
C CYS A 144 19.81 -12.96 -13.54
N ASP A 145 18.59 -12.89 -14.07
CA ASP A 145 18.05 -13.89 -15.02
C ASP A 145 18.15 -13.42 -16.48
N THR A 146 18.81 -12.28 -16.72
CA THR A 146 18.97 -11.70 -18.06
C THR A 146 19.98 -12.52 -18.87
N LYS A 147 19.50 -13.23 -19.90
CA LYS A 147 20.34 -14.09 -20.75
C LYS A 147 21.51 -13.36 -21.41
N SER A 148 21.31 -12.09 -21.80
CA SER A 148 22.35 -11.26 -22.42
C SER A 148 23.30 -10.60 -21.42
N CYS A 149 23.15 -10.83 -20.12
CA CYS A 149 24.03 -10.25 -19.10
C CYS A 149 25.37 -10.98 -19.06
N THR A 150 26.46 -10.21 -18.96
CA THR A 150 27.82 -10.72 -18.85
C THR A 150 27.94 -11.70 -17.67
N PRO A 151 28.34 -12.95 -17.91
CA PRO A 151 28.58 -13.92 -16.84
C PRO A 151 29.78 -13.53 -15.97
N ILE A 152 29.70 -13.80 -14.68
CA ILE A 152 30.81 -13.72 -13.74
C ILE A 152 31.46 -15.10 -13.58
N LYS A 153 32.80 -15.13 -13.44
CA LYS A 153 33.53 -16.37 -13.15
C LYS A 153 33.48 -16.66 -11.65
N GLN A 154 33.04 -17.85 -11.28
CA GLN A 154 33.17 -18.34 -9.90
C GLN A 154 34.59 -18.81 -9.60
N LYS A 155 34.92 -18.98 -8.31
CA LYS A 155 36.20 -19.60 -7.88
C LYS A 155 36.43 -20.98 -8.50
N SER A 156 35.36 -21.71 -8.84
CA SER A 156 35.39 -23.00 -9.53
C SER A 156 35.62 -22.91 -11.05
N GLY A 157 35.83 -21.71 -11.61
CA GLY A 157 35.97 -21.48 -13.05
C GLY A 157 34.64 -21.43 -13.83
N ARG A 158 33.51 -21.84 -13.22
CA ARG A 158 32.19 -21.81 -13.87
C ARG A 158 31.69 -20.38 -14.10
N ALA A 159 31.27 -20.11 -15.33
CA ALA A 159 30.55 -18.88 -15.69
C ALA A 159 29.09 -18.95 -15.22
N VAL A 160 28.66 -17.96 -14.45
CA VAL A 160 27.28 -17.85 -13.97
C VAL A 160 26.81 -16.41 -14.04
N HIS A 161 25.50 -16.17 -14.11
CA HIS A 161 24.99 -14.83 -13.88
C HIS A 161 25.12 -14.42 -12.41
N GLN A 162 25.15 -13.11 -12.17
CA GLN A 162 25.32 -12.56 -10.84
C GLN A 162 24.24 -13.07 -9.87
N ASN A 163 24.70 -13.54 -8.71
CA ASN A 163 23.86 -14.00 -7.63
C ASN A 163 24.44 -13.47 -6.30
N VAL A 164 23.62 -12.77 -5.53
CA VAL A 164 24.02 -12.09 -4.29
C VAL A 164 23.03 -12.40 -3.18
N ARG A 165 23.52 -12.73 -1.99
CA ARG A 165 22.67 -12.96 -0.81
C ARG A 165 22.03 -11.66 -0.35
N ALA A 166 20.77 -11.72 0.08
CA ALA A 166 20.10 -10.54 0.66
C ALA A 166 20.78 -10.03 1.93
N SER A 167 21.52 -10.89 2.65
CA SER A 167 22.32 -10.45 3.80
C SER A 167 23.32 -9.37 3.43
N VAL A 168 23.92 -9.42 2.23
CA VAL A 168 24.89 -8.39 1.78
C VAL A 168 24.24 -7.01 1.70
N VAL A 169 22.98 -6.94 1.28
CA VAL A 169 22.23 -5.68 1.21
C VAL A 169 21.85 -5.23 2.62
N LEU A 170 21.42 -6.13 3.50
CA LEU A 170 21.12 -5.80 4.89
C LEU A 170 22.36 -5.31 5.65
N ASP A 171 23.50 -5.97 5.50
CA ASP A 171 24.77 -5.59 6.11
C ASP A 171 25.18 -4.18 5.68
N PHE A 172 25.03 -3.88 4.38
CA PHE A 172 25.22 -2.53 3.86
C PHE A 172 24.25 -1.53 4.50
N VAL A 173 22.97 -1.85 4.61
CA VAL A 173 21.97 -0.95 5.21
C VAL A 173 22.26 -0.69 6.68
N TYR A 174 22.64 -1.71 7.46
CA TYR A 174 23.01 -1.52 8.86
C TYR A 174 24.20 -0.56 8.98
N ALA A 175 25.28 -0.81 8.23
CA ALA A 175 26.45 0.06 8.23
C ALA A 175 26.11 1.48 7.76
N PHE A 176 25.21 1.62 6.78
CA PHE A 176 24.74 2.92 6.33
C PHE A 176 24.02 3.68 7.44
N LEU A 177 23.05 3.06 8.12
CA LEU A 177 22.25 3.71 9.17
C LEU A 177 23.05 3.98 10.45
N GLU A 178 24.08 3.17 10.74
CA GLU A 178 25.02 3.43 11.83
C GLU A 178 25.93 4.62 11.54
N LYS A 179 26.35 4.77 10.28
CA LYS A 179 27.21 5.87 9.85
C LYS A 179 26.44 7.18 9.66
N HIS A 180 25.19 7.13 9.22
CA HIS A 180 24.39 8.28 8.80
C HIS A 180 23.16 8.43 9.69
N SER A 181 23.22 9.35 10.65
CA SER A 181 22.13 9.63 11.56
C SER A 181 21.28 10.80 11.06
N PHE A 182 19.99 10.55 10.86
CA PHE A 182 19.00 11.55 10.45
C PHE A 182 18.39 12.29 11.66
N ALA A 183 19.15 12.45 12.75
CA ALA A 183 18.69 13.00 14.02
C ALA A 183 19.01 14.51 14.21
N SER A 184 19.43 15.20 13.15
CA SER A 184 19.74 16.63 13.20
C SER A 184 18.50 17.49 13.46
N LYS A 185 18.71 18.74 13.88
CA LYS A 185 17.63 19.69 14.12
C LYS A 185 16.91 20.05 12.83
N GLU A 186 17.63 20.14 11.71
CA GLU A 186 17.11 20.47 10.39
C GLU A 186 16.16 19.37 9.89
N VAL A 187 16.55 18.10 10.06
CA VAL A 187 15.67 16.96 9.73
C VAL A 187 14.45 16.95 10.66
N TYR A 188 14.63 17.24 11.95
CA TYR A 188 13.50 17.34 12.88
C TYR A 188 12.53 18.47 12.51
N SER A 189 13.02 19.66 12.13
CA SER A 189 12.17 20.76 11.67
C SER A 189 11.36 20.38 10.45
N HIS A 190 11.98 19.68 9.48
CA HIS A 190 11.26 19.14 8.32
C HIS A 190 10.19 18.11 8.75
N TYR A 191 10.53 17.19 9.65
CA TYR A 191 9.59 16.22 10.22
C TYR A 191 8.38 16.91 10.88
N VAL A 192 8.61 17.92 11.72
CA VAL A 192 7.54 18.66 12.40
C VAL A 192 6.65 19.38 11.38
N ALA A 193 7.23 20.01 10.36
CA ALA A 193 6.46 20.69 9.32
C ALA A 193 5.55 19.72 8.55
N GLU A 194 6.08 18.57 8.13
CA GLU A 194 5.30 17.55 7.41
C GLU A 194 4.26 16.88 8.31
N MET A 195 4.62 16.53 9.55
CA MET A 195 3.65 15.95 10.48
C MET A 195 2.53 16.90 10.86
N LYS A 196 2.78 18.21 10.92
CA LYS A 196 1.72 19.21 11.09
C LYS A 196 0.76 19.23 9.90
N LYS A 197 1.26 19.09 8.66
CA LYS A 197 0.41 18.99 7.46
C LYS A 197 -0.44 17.72 7.49
N VAL A 198 0.20 16.57 7.72
CA VAL A 198 -0.49 15.27 7.81
C VAL A 198 -1.53 15.26 8.93
N SER A 199 -1.18 15.77 10.11
CA SER A 199 -2.09 15.87 11.24
C SER A 199 -3.27 16.79 10.94
N LYS A 200 -3.05 17.92 10.24
CA LYS A 200 -4.12 18.83 9.80
C LYS A 200 -5.07 18.16 8.81
N GLU A 201 -4.56 17.43 7.83
CA GLU A 201 -5.37 16.69 6.87
C GLU A 201 -6.19 15.60 7.55
N LYS A 202 -5.54 14.78 8.38
CA LYS A 202 -6.21 13.73 9.15
C LYS A 202 -7.27 14.29 10.09
N LYS A 203 -7.02 15.46 10.71
CA LYS A 203 -8.02 16.16 11.54
C LYS A 203 -9.24 16.54 10.71
N LYS A 204 -9.04 17.11 9.50
CA LYS A 204 -10.17 17.45 8.59
C LYS A 204 -10.99 16.21 8.22
N GLU A 205 -10.34 15.09 7.89
CA GLU A 205 -11.02 13.83 7.57
C GLU A 205 -11.84 13.32 8.77
N LEU A 206 -11.24 13.29 9.96
CA LEU A 206 -11.89 12.84 11.19
C LEU A 206 -13.04 13.77 11.62
N ASP A 207 -12.89 15.09 11.48
CA ASP A 207 -13.93 16.07 11.76
C ASP A 207 -15.12 15.91 10.80
N SER A 208 -14.84 15.68 9.51
CA SER A 208 -15.87 15.39 8.51
C SER A 208 -16.64 14.11 8.84
N LEU A 209 -15.90 13.04 9.17
CA LEU A 209 -16.49 11.77 9.60
C LEU A 209 -17.34 11.95 10.86
N LEU A 210 -16.86 12.70 11.85
CA LEU A 210 -17.58 12.97 13.09
C LEU A 210 -18.90 13.68 12.81
N ARG A 211 -18.91 14.72 11.97
CA ARG A 211 -20.13 15.45 11.59
C ARG A 211 -21.13 14.53 10.88
N SER A 212 -20.65 13.70 9.96
CA SER A 212 -21.48 12.72 9.27
C SER A 212 -22.11 11.71 10.24
N LEU A 213 -21.33 11.14 11.15
CA LEU A 213 -21.83 10.22 12.18
C LEU A 213 -22.83 10.90 13.13
N GLN A 214 -22.60 12.16 13.51
CA GLN A 214 -23.54 12.94 14.32
C GLN A 214 -24.87 13.18 13.60
N ALA A 215 -24.85 13.47 12.30
CA ALA A 215 -26.05 13.61 11.49
C ALA A 215 -26.81 12.27 11.37
N GLN A 216 -26.08 11.17 11.15
CA GLN A 216 -26.67 9.82 11.13
C GLN A 216 -27.31 9.47 12.47
N LYS A 217 -26.64 9.78 13.59
CA LYS A 217 -27.20 9.60 14.93
C LYS A 217 -28.53 10.35 15.07
N ARG A 218 -28.56 11.65 14.74
CA ARG A 218 -29.78 12.46 14.82
C ARG A 218 -30.92 11.88 13.99
N ASN A 219 -30.63 11.39 12.78
CA ASN A 219 -31.61 10.77 11.91
C ASN A 219 -32.13 9.44 12.49
N ALA A 220 -31.26 8.61 13.06
CA ALA A 220 -31.64 7.37 13.73
C ALA A 220 -32.51 7.65 14.97
N ASP A 221 -32.12 8.64 15.80
CA ASP A 221 -32.89 9.07 16.98
C ASP A 221 -34.31 9.53 16.57
N ASN A 222 -34.41 10.37 15.54
CA ASN A 222 -35.70 10.81 15.01
C ASN A 222 -36.52 9.63 14.50
N ARG A 223 -35.91 8.71 13.74
CA ARG A 223 -36.62 7.54 13.20
C ARG A 223 -37.11 6.61 14.30
N ILE A 224 -36.33 6.41 15.35
CA ILE A 224 -36.72 5.64 16.55
C ILE A 224 -37.92 6.32 17.22
N LYS A 225 -37.91 7.65 17.34
CA LYS A 225 -39.04 8.41 17.88
C LYS A 225 -40.31 8.22 17.03
N ASP A 226 -40.19 8.30 15.70
CA ASP A 226 -41.32 8.09 14.79
C ASP A 226 -41.89 6.66 14.92
N ILE A 227 -41.03 5.64 14.95
CA ILE A 227 -41.46 4.24 15.13
C ILE A 227 -42.19 4.06 16.47
N LYS A 228 -41.68 4.68 17.55
CA LYS A 228 -42.36 4.64 18.87
C LYS A 228 -43.74 5.27 18.81
N ASN A 229 -43.92 6.39 18.12
CA ASN A 229 -45.22 7.03 17.94
C ASN A 229 -46.18 6.13 17.14
N LEU A 230 -45.71 5.54 16.03
CA LEU A 230 -46.51 4.61 15.22
C LEU A 230 -46.99 3.39 16.03
N ILE A 231 -46.15 2.84 16.92
CA ILE A 231 -46.55 1.73 17.80
C ILE A 231 -47.69 2.13 18.74
N LEU A 232 -47.71 3.37 19.23
CA LEU A 232 -48.74 3.88 20.14
C LEU A 232 -50.08 4.09 19.44
N GLU A 233 -50.05 4.57 18.19
CA GLU A 233 -51.24 4.87 17.39
C GLU A 233 -51.86 3.62 16.73
N GLU A 234 -51.03 2.62 16.40
CA GLU A 234 -51.46 1.40 15.71
C GLU A 234 -52.38 0.56 16.60
N LYS A 235 -53.50 0.05 16.06
CA LYS A 235 -54.46 -0.79 16.79
C LYS A 235 -54.28 -2.27 16.47
N GLU A 236 -53.73 -2.60 15.31
CA GLU A 236 -53.54 -3.97 14.86
C GLU A 236 -52.27 -4.62 15.45
N SER A 237 -52.42 -5.85 15.96
CA SER A 237 -51.35 -6.56 16.69
C SER A 237 -50.18 -7.01 15.81
N GLU A 238 -50.45 -7.35 14.54
CA GLU A 238 -49.43 -7.76 13.57
C GLU A 238 -48.49 -6.60 13.21
N PHE A 239 -49.04 -5.43 12.88
CA PHE A 239 -48.26 -4.23 12.57
C PHE A 239 -47.44 -3.75 13.78
N ARG A 240 -48.00 -3.78 14.99
CA ARG A 240 -47.23 -3.52 16.23
C ARG A 240 -46.01 -4.43 16.38
N THR A 241 -46.14 -5.71 15.99
CA THR A 241 -45.04 -6.68 16.08
C THR A 241 -43.94 -6.37 15.06
N ILE A 242 -44.32 -5.95 13.85
CA ILE A 242 -43.37 -5.51 12.81
C ILE A 242 -42.62 -4.26 13.27
N PHE A 243 -43.32 -3.24 13.75
CA PHE A 243 -42.68 -2.02 14.23
C PHE A 243 -41.75 -2.24 15.43
N LYS A 244 -42.08 -3.17 16.33
CA LYS A 244 -41.16 -3.58 17.42
C LYS A 244 -39.87 -4.19 16.89
N LYS A 245 -39.92 -4.99 15.82
CA LYS A 245 -38.71 -5.54 15.19
C LYS A 245 -37.87 -4.43 14.55
N ASP A 246 -38.50 -3.51 13.84
CA ASP A 246 -37.81 -2.36 13.23
C ASP A 246 -37.15 -1.47 14.29
N LEU A 247 -37.82 -1.26 15.42
CA LEU A 247 -37.29 -0.52 16.57
C LEU A 247 -36.00 -1.18 17.09
N LEU A 248 -35.98 -2.50 17.29
CA LEU A 248 -34.79 -3.23 17.74
C LEU A 248 -33.62 -3.11 16.75
N VAL A 249 -33.91 -3.16 15.45
CA VAL A 249 -32.89 -2.97 14.40
C VAL A 249 -32.32 -1.55 14.49
N LYS A 250 -33.17 -0.53 14.62
CA LYS A 250 -32.74 0.86 14.70
C LYS A 250 -32.00 1.19 15.99
N ASP A 251 -32.40 0.63 17.13
CA ASP A 251 -31.68 0.75 18.40
C ASP A 251 -30.28 0.13 18.31
N LYS A 252 -30.13 -0.99 17.58
CA LYS A 252 -28.82 -1.59 17.34
C LYS A 252 -27.95 -0.72 16.44
N GLU A 253 -28.49 -0.21 15.34
CA GLU A 253 -27.79 0.73 14.45
C GLU A 253 -27.32 1.98 15.22
N LEU A 254 -28.17 2.53 16.10
CA LEU A 254 -27.84 3.68 16.93
C LEU A 254 -26.62 3.40 17.83
N LYS A 255 -26.61 2.26 18.53
CA LYS A 255 -25.47 1.84 19.37
C LYS A 255 -24.17 1.69 18.57
N GLU A 256 -24.25 1.17 17.35
CA GLU A 256 -23.08 1.05 16.47
C GLU A 256 -22.55 2.43 16.04
N ILE A 257 -23.45 3.36 15.70
CA ILE A 257 -23.09 4.76 15.36
C ILE A 257 -22.44 5.45 16.56
N GLU A 258 -23.00 5.29 17.76
CA GLU A 258 -22.42 5.86 18.98
C GLU A 258 -21.01 5.32 19.27
N GLY A 259 -20.81 4.01 19.11
CA GLY A 259 -19.49 3.39 19.22
C GLY A 259 -18.48 3.97 18.21
N LYS A 260 -18.91 4.19 16.96
CA LYS A 260 -18.08 4.84 15.92
C LYS A 260 -17.76 6.30 16.28
N ILE A 261 -18.71 7.05 16.84
CA ILE A 261 -18.48 8.42 17.31
C ILE A 261 -17.41 8.46 18.41
N VAL A 262 -17.50 7.56 19.40
CA VAL A 262 -16.51 7.49 20.49
C VAL A 262 -15.12 7.19 19.94
N LYS A 263 -14.98 6.18 19.06
CA LYS A 263 -13.71 5.85 18.41
C LYS A 263 -13.15 7.01 17.59
N THR A 264 -14.00 7.72 16.85
CA THR A 264 -13.59 8.90 16.05
C THR A 264 -13.09 10.04 16.93
N LYS A 265 -13.76 10.32 18.06
CA LYS A 265 -13.32 11.31 19.05
C LYS A 265 -11.98 10.93 19.70
N GLN A 266 -11.76 9.64 19.99
CA GLN A 266 -10.48 9.15 20.50
C GLN A 266 -9.36 9.33 19.46
N ALA A 267 -9.63 9.02 18.19
CA ALA A 267 -8.69 9.21 17.10
C ALA A 267 -8.32 10.70 16.89
N LEU A 268 -9.28 11.62 17.06
CA LEU A 268 -9.02 13.07 17.03
C LEU A 268 -8.04 13.49 18.13
N LYS A 269 -8.27 13.06 19.38
CA LYS A 269 -7.36 13.36 20.50
C LYS A 269 -5.96 12.80 20.25
N ALA A 270 -5.86 11.56 19.78
CA ALA A 270 -4.57 10.93 19.48
C ALA A 270 -3.81 11.62 18.34
N ASN A 271 -4.52 12.23 17.38
CA ASN A 271 -3.93 12.96 16.27
C ASN A 271 -3.28 14.30 16.71
N GLU A 272 -3.75 14.90 17.81
CA GLU A 272 -3.18 16.14 18.36
C GLU A 272 -1.83 15.89 19.05
N THR A 273 -1.62 14.71 19.62
CA THR A 273 -0.37 14.32 20.29
C THR A 273 0.57 13.50 19.40
N ALA A 274 0.30 13.39 18.10
CA ALA A 274 1.02 12.47 17.21
C ALA A 274 2.41 12.96 16.77
N VAL A 275 2.78 14.20 17.07
CA VAL A 275 4.09 14.78 16.70
C VAL A 275 5.09 14.50 17.81
N TYR A 276 6.15 13.76 17.50
CA TYR A 276 7.22 13.46 18.46
C TYR A 276 7.94 14.72 18.92
N LYS A 277 8.32 14.74 20.20
CA LYS A 277 9.29 15.71 20.73
C LYS A 277 10.67 15.44 20.12
N TYR A 278 11.55 16.42 20.16
CA TYR A 278 12.89 16.28 19.59
C TYR A 278 13.67 15.09 20.18
N SER A 279 13.60 14.89 21.50
CA SER A 279 14.27 13.77 22.17
C SER A 279 13.78 12.41 21.69
N GLU A 280 12.44 12.24 21.58
CA GLU A 280 11.81 11.01 21.09
C GLU A 280 12.14 10.74 19.62
N PHE A 281 12.19 11.81 18.81
CA PHE A 281 12.60 11.75 17.41
C PHE A 281 14.06 11.30 17.26
N VAL A 282 14.96 11.87 18.06
CA VAL A 282 16.39 11.50 18.07
C VAL A 282 16.55 10.03 18.47
N GLU A 283 15.89 9.61 19.54
CA GLU A 283 15.93 8.23 20.02
C GLU A 283 15.44 7.24 18.95
N LEU A 284 14.33 7.55 18.27
CA LEU A 284 13.80 6.73 17.17
C LEU A 284 14.83 6.50 16.06
N PHE A 285 15.52 7.56 15.63
CA PHE A 285 16.50 7.45 14.55
C PHE A 285 17.81 6.79 15.01
N GLN A 286 18.22 7.00 16.27
CA GLN A 286 19.39 6.33 16.84
C GLN A 286 19.17 4.81 17.01
N GLN A 287 17.96 4.40 17.39
CA GLN A 287 17.62 2.98 17.57
C GLN A 287 17.24 2.28 16.26
N LEU A 288 17.10 3.01 15.15
CA LEU A 288 16.65 2.46 13.87
C LEU A 288 17.47 1.26 13.35
N PRO A 289 18.82 1.25 13.41
CA PRO A 289 19.61 0.06 13.05
C PRO A 289 19.24 -1.16 13.89
N ASP A 290 19.08 -0.99 15.19
CA ASP A 290 18.73 -2.07 16.12
C ASP A 290 17.30 -2.56 15.93
N VAL A 291 16.36 -1.66 15.65
CA VAL A 291 14.99 -2.01 15.29
C VAL A 291 14.98 -2.87 14.03
N LEU A 292 15.75 -2.49 13.00
CA LEU A 292 15.84 -3.27 11.77
C LEU A 292 16.49 -4.66 12.00
N ARG A 293 17.50 -4.75 12.87
CA ARG A 293 18.14 -6.02 13.27
C ARG A 293 17.16 -6.94 14.02
N LYS A 294 16.41 -6.40 14.98
CA LYS A 294 15.43 -7.12 15.81
C LYS A 294 14.17 -7.53 15.03
N THR A 295 13.88 -6.87 13.92
CA THR A 295 12.73 -7.20 13.06
C THR A 295 12.89 -8.61 12.47
N LYS A 296 12.04 -9.55 12.89
CA LYS A 296 12.14 -10.96 12.50
C LYS A 296 11.60 -11.24 11.10
N THR A 297 10.59 -10.49 10.65
CA THR A 297 9.91 -10.75 9.38
C THR A 297 10.62 -10.05 8.22
N MET A 298 10.76 -10.75 7.08
CA MET A 298 11.30 -10.14 5.86
C MET A 298 10.44 -8.98 5.37
N GLN A 299 9.12 -9.07 5.57
CA GLN A 299 8.19 -7.99 5.25
C GLN A 299 8.46 -6.74 6.09
N GLY A 300 8.64 -6.87 7.41
CA GLY A 300 8.95 -5.70 8.24
C GLY A 300 10.29 -5.06 7.87
N LYS A 301 11.29 -5.88 7.53
CA LYS A 301 12.56 -5.37 7.00
C LYS A 301 12.36 -4.63 5.68
N ASP A 302 11.56 -5.19 4.77
CA ASP A 302 11.24 -4.53 3.51
C ASP A 302 10.58 -3.17 3.72
N GLU A 303 9.56 -3.11 4.57
CA GLU A 303 8.82 -1.88 4.86
C GLU A 303 9.73 -0.77 5.41
N ILE A 304 10.67 -1.11 6.28
CA ILE A 304 11.64 -0.14 6.83
C ILE A 304 12.63 0.29 5.75
N VAL A 305 13.29 -0.66 5.08
CA VAL A 305 14.33 -0.35 4.09
C VAL A 305 13.75 0.40 2.89
N SER A 306 12.58 -0.01 2.41
CA SER A 306 11.89 0.61 1.27
C SER A 306 11.40 2.03 1.52
N LYS A 307 11.29 2.48 2.79
CA LYS A 307 11.02 3.89 3.11
C LYS A 307 12.25 4.77 2.87
N ILE A 308 13.45 4.24 3.13
CA ILE A 308 14.70 5.00 3.07
C ILE A 308 15.35 4.87 1.69
N PHE A 309 15.35 3.66 1.13
CA PHE A 309 16.03 3.33 -0.12
C PHE A 309 15.03 3.12 -1.27
N LEU A 310 15.34 3.75 -2.39
CA LEU A 310 14.63 3.58 -3.65
C LEU A 310 15.04 2.26 -4.31
N ASN A 311 16.35 2.08 -4.53
CA ASN A 311 16.92 0.88 -5.14
C ASN A 311 18.41 0.68 -4.75
N PHE A 312 18.93 -0.50 -5.07
CA PHE A 312 20.34 -0.87 -4.90
C PHE A 312 20.88 -1.47 -6.19
N THR A 313 22.09 -1.09 -6.57
CA THR A 313 22.84 -1.71 -7.66
C THR A 313 23.86 -2.67 -7.09
N LEU A 314 23.76 -3.94 -7.43
CA LEU A 314 24.69 -4.97 -7.01
C LEU A 314 25.68 -5.26 -8.13
N LYS A 315 26.98 -5.28 -7.83
CA LYS A 315 28.03 -5.67 -8.77
C LYS A 315 29.08 -6.49 -8.04
N ASP A 316 29.56 -7.57 -8.66
CA ASP A 316 30.63 -8.41 -8.10
C ASP A 316 30.36 -8.88 -6.65
N LYS A 317 29.10 -9.23 -6.37
CA LYS A 317 28.58 -9.67 -5.05
C LYS A 317 28.62 -8.63 -3.94
N LYS A 318 28.74 -7.34 -4.27
CA LYS A 318 28.68 -6.22 -3.34
C LYS A 318 27.61 -5.21 -3.75
N VAL A 319 27.21 -4.34 -2.83
CA VAL A 319 26.44 -3.14 -3.17
C VAL A 319 27.41 -2.14 -3.80
N ALA A 320 27.24 -1.87 -5.09
CA ALA A 320 28.09 -0.96 -5.86
C ALA A 320 27.60 0.49 -5.76
N SER A 321 26.27 0.67 -5.80
CA SER A 321 25.63 1.96 -5.60
C SER A 321 24.22 1.76 -5.04
N TYR A 322 23.61 2.84 -4.56
CA TYR A 322 22.26 2.86 -4.02
C TYR A 322 21.62 4.21 -4.34
N GLN A 323 20.28 4.24 -4.29
CA GLN A 323 19.51 5.47 -4.39
C GLN A 323 18.59 5.59 -3.17
N LEU A 324 18.52 6.78 -2.59
CA LEU A 324 17.63 7.09 -1.47
C LEU A 324 16.31 7.66 -1.98
N ASN A 325 15.23 7.40 -1.24
CA ASN A 325 13.96 8.10 -1.47
C ASN A 325 14.05 9.54 -0.97
N LYS A 326 13.17 10.40 -1.47
CA LYS A 326 12.88 11.67 -0.80
C LYS A 326 12.08 11.39 0.48
N PRO A 327 12.37 12.09 1.59
CA PRO A 327 13.28 13.23 1.72
C PRO A 327 14.74 12.86 2.09
N PHE A 328 15.05 11.59 2.35
CA PHE A 328 16.38 11.14 2.81
C PHE A 328 17.52 11.51 1.85
N LYS A 329 17.26 11.46 0.54
CA LYS A 329 18.20 11.95 -0.47
C LYS A 329 18.54 13.43 -0.24
N ASP A 330 17.52 14.27 -0.14
CA ASP A 330 17.68 15.72 0.00
C ASP A 330 18.39 16.08 1.31
N PHE A 331 18.19 15.30 2.37
CA PHE A 331 18.93 15.48 3.64
C PHE A 331 20.42 15.18 3.49
N MET A 332 20.77 14.10 2.79
CA MET A 332 22.17 13.76 2.50
C MET A 332 22.82 14.82 1.61
N ASP A 333 22.15 15.22 0.52
CA ASP A 333 22.68 16.20 -0.44
C ASP A 333 22.89 17.58 0.21
N LYS A 334 22.07 17.95 1.20
CA LYS A 334 22.18 19.22 1.96
C LYS A 334 23.07 19.15 3.20
N GLY A 335 23.66 17.99 3.50
CA GLY A 335 24.51 17.82 4.69
C GLY A 335 23.74 17.87 6.02
N PHE A 336 22.43 17.63 6.03
CA PHE A 336 21.61 17.62 7.25
C PHE A 336 21.72 16.29 8.02
N VAL A 337 22.71 15.47 7.71
CA VAL A 337 22.91 14.14 8.27
C VAL A 337 24.16 14.16 9.14
N LEU A 338 24.04 13.62 10.34
CA LEU A 338 25.15 13.52 11.29
C LEU A 338 25.95 12.25 10.99
N TYR A 339 27.28 12.35 10.93
CA TYR A 339 28.17 11.22 10.74
C TYR A 339 28.67 10.68 12.10
N GLY A 340 28.69 9.36 12.28
CA GLY A 340 28.99 8.72 13.57
C GLY A 340 30.37 9.08 14.18
N ARG A 341 30.34 9.33 15.51
CA ARG A 341 31.41 9.57 16.51
C ARG A 341 32.71 10.23 16.02
N GLY A 342 32.71 11.56 16.05
CA GLY A 342 33.93 12.37 16.08
C GLY A 342 34.36 12.87 14.72
N ARG A 343 33.68 13.89 14.24
CA ARG A 343 34.23 15.06 13.53
C ARG A 343 33.07 15.99 13.24
N GLU A 344 32.96 17.02 14.08
CA GLU A 344 32.50 18.31 13.58
C GLU A 344 33.47 18.74 12.46
N ASN A 345 32.95 19.50 11.49
CA ASN A 345 33.70 19.98 10.33
C ASN A 345 35.06 20.59 10.69
#